data_AF-A0A8J8E4Z0-F1
#
_entry.id   AF-A0A8J8E4Z0-F1
#
_cell.length_a   1.000
_cell.length_b   1.000
_cell.length_c   1.000
_cell.angle_alpha   90.00
_cell.angle_beta   90.00
_cell.angle_gamma   90.00
#
_symmetry.space_group_name_H-M   'P 1'
#
loop_
_entity.id
_entity.type
_entity.pdbx_description
1 polymer ?
#
loop_
_entity_poly.entity_id
_entity_poly.type
_entity_poly.pdbx_seq_one_letter_code
_entity_poly.pdbx_strand_id
1 'polypeptide(L)'
;MVPVEIRDVVLDWLRSGKDDANDIVDLPWEVKQLEPNLYVADHPKMPFTLLLSFGEGFIRLLAPMGLETFSMTKDEKLKVYHALLRLNAEINLMKFLLMGMNDDVYLAVDLDTSNLGKAEFNDALSALLVGLLSAVSALNLEEEFEALLKERVLAMVYERLRKGASREELLDFLVSRVGMPENEALTLLAEVLPEEQDRGYL
;
A
#
# COMPACT_ATOMS: atom_id res chain seq x y z
N MET A 1 20.25 -18.30 -5.93
CA MET A 1 18.84 -18.75 -5.95
C MET A 1 18.33 -18.64 -4.52
N VAL A 2 17.29 -17.85 -4.26
CA VAL A 2 16.69 -17.80 -2.90
C VAL A 2 16.11 -19.17 -2.57
N PRO A 3 16.30 -19.71 -1.35
CA PRO A 3 15.60 -20.91 -0.95
C PRO A 3 14.09 -20.68 -1.14
N VAL A 4 13.43 -21.56 -1.90
CA VAL A 4 11.99 -21.51 -2.21
C VAL A 4 11.14 -21.32 -0.94
N GLU A 5 11.66 -21.79 0.19
CA GLU A 5 11.03 -21.77 1.52
C GLU A 5 10.75 -20.37 2.07
N ILE A 6 11.68 -19.40 2.00
CA ILE A 6 11.46 -18.10 2.67
C ILE A 6 10.43 -17.22 1.95
N ARG A 7 10.39 -17.31 0.62
CA ARG A 7 9.39 -16.60 -0.18
C ARG A 7 8.01 -17.04 0.24
N ASP A 8 7.76 -18.34 0.21
CA ASP A 8 6.44 -18.89 0.48
C ASP A 8 6.02 -18.60 1.93
N VAL A 9 6.96 -18.66 2.89
CA VAL A 9 6.74 -18.24 4.29
C VAL A 9 6.31 -16.77 4.40
N VAL A 10 7.00 -15.84 3.74
CA VAL A 10 6.66 -14.40 3.78
C VAL A 10 5.30 -14.13 3.14
N LEU A 11 5.00 -14.78 2.00
CA LEU A 11 3.70 -14.65 1.36
C LEU A 11 2.58 -15.23 2.23
N ASP A 12 2.85 -16.32 2.95
CA ASP A 12 1.90 -16.91 3.90
C ASP A 12 1.64 -16.00 5.10
N TRP A 13 2.66 -15.32 5.64
CA TRP A 13 2.47 -14.32 6.69
C TRP A 13 1.46 -13.24 6.26
N LEU A 14 1.63 -12.69 5.06
CA LEU A 14 0.76 -11.65 4.51
C LEU A 14 -0.67 -12.15 4.26
N ARG A 15 -0.86 -13.41 3.88
CA ARG A 15 -2.17 -13.97 3.54
C ARG A 15 -2.97 -14.47 4.74
N SER A 16 -2.29 -14.94 5.79
CA SER A 16 -2.91 -15.66 6.92
C SER A 16 -3.45 -14.76 8.03
N GLY A 17 -3.49 -13.45 7.79
CA GLY A 17 -3.90 -12.44 8.75
C GLY A 17 -5.39 -12.40 9.12
N LYS A 18 -5.74 -11.45 9.99
CA LYS A 18 -7.10 -11.16 10.47
C LYS A 18 -7.40 -9.67 10.43
N ASP A 19 -8.66 -9.31 10.25
CA ASP A 19 -9.08 -7.92 10.06
C ASP A 19 -8.90 -7.02 11.27
N ASP A 20 -8.88 -7.61 12.45
CA ASP A 20 -8.72 -6.97 13.75
C ASP A 20 -7.27 -7.03 14.27
N ALA A 21 -6.31 -7.47 13.44
CA ALA A 21 -4.93 -7.54 13.85
C ALA A 21 -4.34 -6.16 14.16
N ASN A 22 -3.54 -6.10 15.24
CA ASN A 22 -2.78 -4.90 15.62
C ASN A 22 -1.51 -4.74 14.78
N ASP A 23 -0.85 -5.86 14.46
CA ASP A 23 0.38 -5.87 13.68
C ASP A 23 0.07 -5.84 12.17
N ILE A 24 0.83 -5.02 11.43
CA ILE A 24 0.62 -4.79 10.00
C ILE A 24 0.82 -6.08 9.19
N VAL A 25 1.80 -6.90 9.58
CA VAL A 25 2.06 -8.19 8.95
C VAL A 25 0.91 -9.18 9.12
N ASP A 26 0.12 -9.03 10.18
CA ASP A 26 -1.00 -9.89 10.53
C ASP A 26 -2.33 -9.42 9.94
N LEU A 27 -2.32 -8.37 9.11
CA LEU A 27 -3.47 -8.01 8.29
C LEU A 27 -3.62 -9.00 7.12
N PRO A 28 -4.83 -9.27 6.63
CA PRO A 28 -5.07 -10.19 5.52
C PRO A 28 -4.86 -9.50 4.17
N TRP A 29 -3.61 -9.40 3.73
CA TRP A 29 -3.22 -8.77 2.46
C TRP A 29 -3.67 -9.58 1.25
N GLU A 30 -4.14 -8.88 0.21
CA GLU A 30 -4.38 -9.46 -1.11
C GLU A 30 -3.06 -9.48 -1.88
N VAL A 31 -2.49 -10.68 -2.07
CA VAL A 31 -1.18 -10.87 -2.70
C VAL A 31 -1.33 -11.43 -4.11
N LYS A 32 -0.82 -10.73 -5.12
CA LYS A 32 -0.79 -11.13 -6.54
C LYS A 32 0.66 -11.24 -7.03
N GLN A 33 0.95 -12.24 -7.85
CA GLN A 33 2.24 -12.36 -8.51
C GLN A 33 2.24 -11.55 -9.81
N LEU A 34 3.24 -10.69 -10.01
CA LEU A 34 3.42 -9.94 -11.25
C LEU A 34 4.45 -10.61 -12.16
N GLU A 35 5.57 -11.05 -11.57
CA GLU A 35 6.65 -11.76 -12.27
C GLU A 35 7.21 -12.89 -11.37
N PRO A 36 8.07 -13.81 -11.86
CA PRO A 36 8.57 -14.95 -11.06
C PRO A 36 9.09 -14.61 -9.66
N ASN A 37 9.66 -13.41 -9.47
CA ASN A 37 10.21 -12.94 -8.20
C ASN A 37 9.65 -11.58 -7.75
N LEU A 38 8.55 -11.13 -8.36
CA LEU A 38 7.92 -9.85 -8.04
C LEU A 38 6.45 -10.08 -7.70
N TYR A 39 6.09 -9.64 -6.50
CA TYR A 39 4.73 -9.72 -5.98
C TYR A 39 4.24 -8.33 -5.63
N VAL A 40 2.93 -8.16 -5.71
CA VAL A 40 2.22 -7.00 -5.22
C VAL A 40 1.28 -7.46 -4.10
N ALA A 41 1.25 -6.71 -3.01
CA ALA A 41 0.39 -6.95 -1.87
C ALA A 41 -0.37 -5.67 -1.55
N ASP A 42 -1.68 -5.78 -1.43
CA ASP A 42 -2.57 -4.67 -1.12
C ASP A 42 -3.41 -4.97 0.12
N HIS A 43 -3.54 -3.97 0.98
CA HIS A 43 -4.49 -4.00 2.09
C HIS A 43 -5.24 -2.66 2.17
N PRO A 44 -6.57 -2.65 2.43
CA PRO A 44 -7.35 -1.41 2.44
C PRO A 44 -6.97 -0.44 3.57
N LYS A 45 -6.56 -0.96 4.74
CA LYS A 45 -6.05 -0.15 5.86
C LYS A 45 -4.65 0.42 5.63
N MET A 46 -3.97 0.01 4.55
CA MET A 46 -2.60 0.43 4.27
C MET A 46 -2.59 1.49 3.18
N PRO A 47 -1.93 2.64 3.42
CA PRO A 47 -1.94 3.77 2.49
C PRO A 47 -1.00 3.59 1.29
N PHE A 48 -0.45 2.40 1.10
CA PHE A 48 0.44 2.07 -0.01
C PHE A 48 0.16 0.68 -0.53
N THR A 49 0.50 0.48 -1.81
CA THR A 49 0.70 -0.84 -2.37
C THR A 49 2.11 -1.32 -2.02
N LEU A 50 2.24 -2.54 -1.54
CA LEU A 50 3.52 -3.14 -1.22
C LEU A 50 4.02 -3.97 -2.41
N LEU A 51 5.19 -3.65 -2.93
CA LEU A 51 5.89 -4.47 -3.91
C LEU A 51 6.96 -5.29 -3.19
N LEU A 52 6.99 -6.60 -3.43
CA LEU A 52 7.98 -7.53 -2.87
C LEU A 52 8.82 -8.10 -4.00
N SER A 53 10.10 -7.75 -4.01
CA SER A 53 11.09 -8.28 -4.95
C SER A 53 12.02 -9.27 -4.23
N PHE A 54 11.98 -10.53 -4.64
CA PHE A 54 12.80 -11.61 -4.08
C PHE A 54 14.09 -11.75 -4.89
N GLY A 55 15.21 -11.35 -4.29
CA GLY A 55 16.55 -11.43 -4.89
C GLY A 55 17.45 -12.40 -4.13
N GLU A 56 18.62 -12.72 -4.68
CA GLU A 56 19.51 -13.71 -4.07
C GLU A 56 20.02 -13.28 -2.69
N GLY A 57 19.47 -13.90 -1.63
CA GLY A 57 19.82 -13.62 -0.23
C GLY A 57 19.01 -12.50 0.42
N PHE A 58 18.17 -11.78 -0.32
CA PHE A 58 17.43 -10.63 0.20
C PHE A 58 16.00 -10.52 -0.33
N ILE A 59 15.15 -9.86 0.44
CA ILE A 59 13.82 -9.43 0.02
C ILE A 59 13.82 -7.91 0.06
N ARG A 60 13.51 -7.29 -1.07
CA ARG A 60 13.29 -5.85 -1.15
C ARG A 60 11.80 -5.57 -1.08
N LEU A 61 11.39 -4.84 -0.05
CA LEU A 61 10.07 -4.25 0.08
C LEU A 61 10.12 -2.85 -0.52
N LEU A 62 9.15 -2.52 -1.37
CA LEU A 62 9.04 -1.24 -2.06
C LEU A 62 7.62 -0.69 -1.88
N ALA A 63 7.51 0.57 -1.51
CA ALA A 63 6.25 1.31 -1.50
C ALA A 63 6.37 2.55 -2.39
N PRO A 64 5.65 2.64 -3.53
CA PRO A 64 5.63 3.83 -4.35
C PRO A 64 4.94 4.98 -3.60
N MET A 65 5.53 6.16 -3.62
CA MET A 65 4.93 7.36 -3.02
C MET A 65 3.92 8.05 -3.96
N GLY A 66 3.98 7.75 -5.28
CA GLY A 66 3.18 8.45 -6.28
C GLY A 66 3.71 9.85 -6.63
N LEU A 67 4.97 10.16 -6.27
CA LEU A 67 5.62 11.43 -6.52
C LEU A 67 6.68 11.29 -7.63
N GLU A 68 6.39 11.87 -8.79
CA GLU A 68 7.27 11.95 -9.96
C GLU A 68 8.13 13.21 -9.89
N THR A 69 9.46 13.09 -10.02
CA THR A 69 10.34 14.25 -9.83
C THR A 69 11.05 14.70 -11.10
N PHE A 70 11.06 13.90 -12.16
CA PHE A 70 11.78 14.23 -13.39
C PHE A 70 11.32 15.57 -14.01
N SER A 71 10.01 15.80 -14.08
CA SER A 71 9.34 16.97 -14.66
C SER A 71 9.35 18.23 -13.78
N MET A 72 9.72 18.11 -12.51
CA MET A 72 9.77 19.23 -11.57
C MET A 72 10.82 20.28 -11.96
N THR A 73 10.60 21.53 -11.52
CA THR A 73 11.64 22.55 -11.61
C THR A 73 12.84 22.19 -10.71
N LYS A 74 14.00 22.78 -10.99
CA LYS A 74 15.24 22.50 -10.23
C LYS A 74 15.08 22.80 -8.73
N ASP A 75 14.39 23.89 -8.39
CA ASP A 75 14.24 24.32 -7.01
C ASP A 75 13.26 23.41 -6.24
N GLU A 76 12.18 22.98 -6.88
CA GLU A 76 11.24 22.00 -6.31
C GLU A 76 11.93 20.66 -6.07
N LYS A 77 12.64 20.16 -7.09
CA LYS A 77 13.41 18.92 -7.02
C LYS A 77 14.43 18.95 -5.88
N LEU A 78 15.18 20.05 -5.73
CA LEU A 78 16.15 20.20 -4.66
C LEU A 78 15.50 20.17 -3.28
N LYS A 79 14.35 20.84 -3.11
CA LYS A 79 13.60 20.82 -1.84
C LYS A 79 13.14 19.40 -1.50
N VAL A 80 12.55 18.70 -2.47
CA VAL A 80 12.08 17.32 -2.30
C VAL A 80 13.25 16.42 -1.92
N TYR A 81 14.33 16.41 -2.70
CA TYR A 81 15.48 15.53 -2.44
C TYR A 81 16.15 15.84 -1.10
N HIS A 82 16.29 17.11 -0.74
CA HIS A 82 16.84 17.50 0.56
C HIS A 82 15.96 16.99 1.71
N ALA A 83 14.64 17.12 1.63
CA ALA A 83 13.73 16.59 2.64
C ALA A 83 13.82 15.07 2.76
N LEU A 84 13.76 14.34 1.64
CA LEU A 84 13.85 12.87 1.62
C LEU A 84 15.20 12.35 2.15
N LEU A 85 16.31 13.01 1.80
CA LEU A 85 17.64 12.65 2.31
C LEU A 85 17.77 12.90 3.82
N ARG A 86 17.10 13.91 4.37
CA ARG A 86 17.05 14.11 5.81
C ARG A 86 16.25 13.02 6.51
N LEU A 87 15.09 12.65 5.95
CA LEU A 87 14.27 11.57 6.50
C LEU A 87 15.00 10.22 6.47
N ASN A 88 15.85 9.95 5.46
CA ASN A 88 16.73 8.77 5.43
C ASN A 88 17.68 8.68 6.65
N ALA A 89 18.03 9.81 7.27
CA ALA A 89 18.87 9.83 8.46
C ALA A 89 18.05 9.72 9.76
N GLU A 90 16.77 10.05 9.72
CA GLU A 90 15.89 10.12 10.89
C GLU A 90 15.14 8.80 11.13
N ILE A 91 14.84 8.06 10.05
CA ILE A 91 14.04 6.84 10.14
C ILE A 91 14.91 5.64 9.75
N ASN A 92 15.13 4.75 10.72
CA ASN A 92 15.95 3.56 10.53
C ASN A 92 15.24 2.52 9.66
N LEU A 93 16.01 1.55 9.16
CA LEU A 93 15.56 0.36 8.41
C LEU A 93 15.05 0.63 6.99
N MET A 94 14.53 1.82 6.66
CA MET A 94 14.15 2.18 5.29
C MET A 94 15.04 3.25 4.66
N LYS A 95 14.86 3.43 3.35
CA LYS A 95 15.38 4.53 2.57
C LYS A 95 14.40 5.00 1.49
N PHE A 96 14.44 6.27 1.16
CA PHE A 96 13.91 6.83 -0.07
C PHE A 96 14.90 6.62 -1.21
N LEU A 97 14.37 6.26 -2.37
CA LEU A 97 15.14 6.10 -3.61
C LEU A 97 14.30 6.53 -4.81
N LEU A 98 14.97 6.72 -5.95
CA LEU A 98 14.34 7.03 -7.23
C LEU A 98 14.36 5.79 -8.13
N MET A 99 13.26 5.52 -8.82
CA MET A 99 13.17 4.43 -9.79
C MET A 99 12.48 4.87 -11.08
N GLY A 100 12.73 4.10 -12.14
CA GLY A 100 12.10 4.31 -13.45
C GLY A 100 12.73 5.46 -14.23
N MET A 101 12.15 5.75 -15.38
CA MET A 101 12.63 6.81 -16.27
C MET A 101 12.18 8.21 -15.82
N ASN A 102 11.19 8.29 -14.94
CA ASN A 102 10.60 9.55 -14.48
C ASN A 102 11.07 9.94 -13.07
N ASP A 103 12.10 9.29 -12.52
CA ASP A 103 12.58 9.53 -11.16
C ASP A 103 11.42 9.52 -10.14
N ASP A 104 10.64 8.44 -10.15
CA ASP A 104 9.54 8.24 -9.21
C ASP A 104 10.11 7.91 -7.83
N VAL A 105 9.55 8.53 -6.78
CA VAL A 105 9.98 8.33 -5.40
C VAL A 105 9.38 7.04 -4.83
N TYR A 106 10.25 6.18 -4.29
CA TYR A 106 9.88 4.96 -3.58
C TYR A 106 10.50 4.95 -2.18
N LEU A 107 9.79 4.33 -1.25
CA LEU A 107 10.35 3.86 0.01
C LEU A 107 10.79 2.42 -0.16
N ALA A 108 11.93 2.06 0.42
CA ALA A 108 12.49 0.72 0.31
C ALA A 108 13.05 0.22 1.63
N VAL A 109 12.82 -1.07 1.91
CA VAL A 109 13.53 -1.83 2.94
C VAL A 109 14.16 -3.06 2.28
N ASP A 110 15.43 -3.31 2.58
CA ASP A 110 16.15 -4.52 2.14
C ASP A 110 16.34 -5.44 3.35
N LEU A 111 15.75 -6.63 3.31
CA LEU A 111 15.80 -7.62 4.38
C LEU A 111 16.67 -8.80 3.99
N ASP A 112 17.61 -9.17 4.85
CA ASP A 112 18.43 -10.37 4.65
C ASP A 112 17.61 -11.63 4.98
N THR A 113 17.64 -12.61 4.08
CA THR A 113 16.80 -13.83 4.21
C THR A 113 17.37 -14.89 5.14
N SER A 114 18.62 -14.77 5.60
CA SER A 114 19.27 -15.84 6.39
C SER A 114 18.66 -15.98 7.78
N ASN A 115 18.14 -14.88 8.35
CA ASN A 115 17.56 -14.86 9.70
C ASN A 115 16.21 -14.13 9.75
N LEU A 116 15.56 -13.92 8.60
CA LEU A 116 14.33 -13.13 8.54
C LEU A 116 13.21 -13.77 9.37
N GLY A 117 12.78 -13.04 10.40
CA GLY A 117 11.63 -13.39 11.22
C GLY A 117 10.40 -12.54 10.89
N LYS A 118 9.22 -13.03 11.30
CA LYS A 118 7.94 -12.30 11.12
C LYS A 118 7.94 -10.94 11.82
N ALA A 119 8.57 -10.84 12.99
CA ALA A 119 8.71 -9.58 13.72
C ALA A 119 9.54 -8.54 12.96
N GLU A 120 10.71 -8.94 12.44
CA GLU A 120 11.54 -8.06 11.60
C GLU A 120 10.82 -7.63 10.32
N PHE A 121 10.04 -8.53 9.73
CA PHE A 121 9.19 -8.19 8.60
C PHE A 121 8.08 -7.18 8.97
N ASN A 122 7.46 -7.32 10.14
CA ASN A 122 6.49 -6.34 10.65
C ASN A 122 7.13 -4.97 10.91
N ASP A 123 8.34 -4.96 11.48
CA ASP A 123 9.10 -3.73 11.71
C ASP A 123 9.42 -3.03 10.39
N ALA A 124 9.73 -3.79 9.33
CA ALA A 124 9.94 -3.26 7.99
C ALA A 124 8.66 -2.61 7.41
N LEU A 125 7.50 -3.25 7.56
CA LEU A 125 6.22 -2.67 7.13
C LEU A 125 5.86 -1.41 7.92
N SER A 126 6.10 -1.44 9.24
CA SER A 126 5.89 -0.30 10.13
C SER A 126 6.81 0.86 9.78
N ALA A 127 8.07 0.56 9.47
CA ALA A 127 9.00 1.53 8.95
C ALA A 127 8.41 2.17 7.67
N LEU A 128 8.07 1.38 6.64
CA LEU A 128 7.50 1.93 5.39
C LEU A 128 6.30 2.86 5.64
N LEU A 129 5.40 2.50 6.56
CA LEU A 129 4.27 3.34 6.96
C LEU A 129 4.71 4.67 7.59
N VAL A 130 5.57 4.62 8.61
CA VAL A 130 6.10 5.82 9.28
C VAL A 130 6.86 6.71 8.29
N GLY A 131 7.66 6.09 7.41
CA GLY A 131 8.39 6.79 6.36
C GLY A 131 7.47 7.54 5.41
N LEU A 132 6.40 6.89 4.96
CA LEU A 132 5.45 7.50 4.04
C LEU A 132 4.74 8.69 4.69
N LEU A 133 4.21 8.52 5.89
CA LEU A 133 3.52 9.59 6.62
C LEU A 133 4.47 10.76 6.93
N SER A 134 5.72 10.47 7.30
CA SER A 134 6.74 11.50 7.55
C SER A 134 7.10 12.27 6.28
N ALA A 135 7.19 11.58 5.13
CA ALA A 135 7.46 12.22 3.85
C ALA A 135 6.30 13.10 3.38
N VAL A 136 5.06 12.61 3.51
CA VAL A 136 3.85 13.38 3.20
C VAL A 136 3.87 14.69 3.99
N SER A 137 4.12 14.63 5.30
CA SER A 137 4.15 15.83 6.12
C SER A 137 5.34 16.75 5.83
N ALA A 138 6.54 16.20 5.65
CA ALA A 138 7.73 16.99 5.34
C ALA A 138 7.64 17.73 4.00
N LEU A 139 6.86 17.21 3.06
CA LEU A 139 6.66 17.79 1.73
C LEU A 139 5.38 18.63 1.61
N ASN A 140 4.54 18.68 2.65
CA ASN A 140 3.21 19.31 2.65
C ASN A 140 2.28 18.73 1.57
N LEU A 141 2.20 17.41 1.52
CA LEU A 141 1.40 16.66 0.53
C LEU A 141 0.14 16.03 1.15
N GLU A 142 -0.34 16.52 2.29
CA GLU A 142 -1.43 15.92 3.04
C GLU A 142 -2.74 15.88 2.23
N GLU A 143 -3.06 16.94 1.48
CA GLU A 143 -4.29 17.02 0.67
C GLU A 143 -4.24 16.05 -0.52
N GLU A 144 -3.13 16.01 -1.25
CA GLU A 144 -2.90 15.08 -2.35
C GLU A 144 -2.92 13.63 -1.85
N PHE A 145 -2.33 13.39 -0.68
CA PHE A 145 -2.33 12.08 -0.06
C PHE A 145 -3.73 11.63 0.33
N GLU A 146 -4.55 12.49 0.95
CA GLU A 146 -5.94 12.17 1.27
C GLU A 146 -6.75 11.84 0.01
N ALA A 147 -6.57 12.60 -1.08
CA ALA A 147 -7.21 12.33 -2.36
C ALA A 147 -6.81 10.94 -2.92
N LEU A 148 -5.52 10.60 -2.89
CA LEU A 148 -5.01 9.30 -3.32
C LEU A 148 -5.59 8.14 -2.50
N LEU A 149 -5.75 8.31 -1.18
CA LEU A 149 -6.38 7.29 -0.33
C LEU A 149 -7.84 7.05 -0.71
N LYS A 150 -8.59 8.12 -0.98
CA LYS A 150 -9.98 8.01 -1.44
C LYS A 150 -10.07 7.28 -2.78
N GLU A 151 -9.24 7.66 -3.74
CA GLU A 151 -9.19 7.00 -5.06
C GLU A 151 -8.84 5.51 -4.94
N ARG A 152 -7.90 5.16 -4.07
CA ARG A 152 -7.51 3.76 -3.79
C ARG A 152 -8.70 2.95 -3.25
N VAL A 153 -9.42 3.48 -2.26
CA VAL A 153 -10.62 2.81 -1.71
C VAL A 153 -11.69 2.65 -2.78
N LEU A 154 -11.95 3.69 -3.59
CA LEU A 154 -12.89 3.62 -4.70
C LEU A 154 -12.51 2.54 -5.72
N ALA A 155 -11.23 2.46 -6.10
CA ALA A 155 -10.74 1.43 -7.02
C ALA A 155 -11.00 0.01 -6.46
N MET A 156 -10.78 -0.19 -5.16
CA MET A 156 -11.07 -1.46 -4.48
C MET A 156 -12.57 -1.81 -4.45
N VAL A 157 -13.44 -0.80 -4.32
CA VAL A 157 -14.91 -0.97 -4.40
C VAL A 157 -15.32 -1.33 -5.83
N TYR A 158 -14.83 -0.61 -6.84
CA TYR A 158 -15.12 -0.91 -8.24
C TYR A 158 -14.65 -2.31 -8.66
N GLU A 159 -13.48 -2.76 -8.20
CA GLU A 159 -13.01 -4.12 -8.46
C GLU A 159 -13.99 -5.17 -7.90
N ARG A 160 -14.50 -4.98 -6.69
CA ARG A 160 -15.48 -5.87 -6.06
C ARG A 160 -16.82 -5.83 -6.77
N LEU A 161 -17.30 -4.65 -7.14
CA LEU A 161 -18.52 -4.49 -7.92
C LEU A 161 -18.43 -5.23 -9.26
N ARG A 162 -17.29 -5.12 -9.96
CA ARG A 162 -17.03 -5.86 -11.20
C ARG A 162 -16.98 -7.38 -11.01
N LYS A 163 -16.60 -7.85 -9.81
CA LYS A 163 -16.64 -9.27 -9.41
C LYS A 163 -18.04 -9.72 -8.95
N GLY A 164 -19.04 -8.84 -8.97
CA GLY A 164 -20.42 -9.16 -8.62
C GLY A 164 -20.75 -9.05 -7.13
N ALA A 165 -19.94 -8.34 -6.34
CA ALA A 165 -20.23 -8.10 -4.94
C ALA A 165 -21.56 -7.32 -4.77
N SER A 166 -22.39 -7.79 -3.85
CA SER A 166 -23.63 -7.15 -3.44
C SER A 166 -23.39 -5.87 -2.62
N ARG A 167 -24.42 -5.04 -2.49
CA ARG A 167 -24.37 -3.82 -1.66
C ARG A 167 -24.00 -4.14 -0.20
N GLU A 168 -24.50 -5.23 0.36
CA GLU A 168 -24.21 -5.68 1.73
C GLU A 168 -22.74 -6.07 1.88
N GLU A 169 -22.18 -6.82 0.93
CA GLU A 169 -20.75 -7.20 0.93
C GLU A 169 -19.83 -5.99 0.76
N LEU A 170 -20.24 -4.99 -0.04
CA LEU A 170 -19.48 -3.75 -0.18
C LEU A 170 -19.53 -2.88 1.08
N LEU A 171 -20.68 -2.85 1.77
CA LEU A 171 -20.82 -2.14 3.04
C LEU A 171 -19.95 -2.77 4.13
N ASP A 172 -19.99 -4.10 4.28
CA ASP A 172 -19.13 -4.82 5.22
C ASP A 172 -17.65 -4.60 4.89
N PHE A 173 -17.27 -4.61 3.62
CA PHE A 173 -15.91 -4.26 3.22
C PHE A 173 -15.49 -2.86 3.69
N LEU A 174 -16.32 -1.84 3.44
CA LEU A 174 -16.00 -0.46 3.84
C LEU A 174 -15.94 -0.30 5.36
N VAL A 175 -16.86 -0.89 6.10
CA VAL A 175 -16.90 -0.73 7.56
C VAL A 175 -15.85 -1.60 8.24
N SER A 176 -15.84 -2.89 7.97
CA SER A 176 -15.02 -3.88 8.68
C SER A 176 -13.57 -3.90 8.18
N ARG A 177 -13.35 -3.81 6.86
CA ARG A 177 -12.02 -3.96 6.25
C ARG A 177 -11.30 -2.64 6.04
N VAL A 178 -12.01 -1.59 5.58
CA VAL A 178 -11.43 -0.24 5.44
C VAL A 178 -11.42 0.50 6.78
N GLY A 179 -12.41 0.25 7.63
CA GLY A 179 -12.57 0.99 8.91
C GLY A 179 -13.34 2.30 8.75
N MET A 180 -14.11 2.45 7.66
CA MET A 180 -14.91 3.63 7.38
C MET A 180 -16.15 3.66 8.29
N PRO A 181 -16.53 4.82 8.85
CA PRO A 181 -17.80 4.96 9.55
C PRO A 181 -18.98 4.55 8.66
N GLU A 182 -19.97 3.84 9.22
CA GLU A 182 -21.09 3.28 8.45
C GLU A 182 -21.85 4.35 7.64
N ASN A 183 -22.05 5.53 8.21
CA ASN A 183 -22.68 6.68 7.54
C ASN A 183 -21.87 7.19 6.34
N GLU A 184 -20.55 7.20 6.43
CA GLU A 184 -19.67 7.58 5.32
C GLU A 184 -19.66 6.50 4.24
N ALA A 185 -19.62 5.22 4.65
CA ALA A 185 -19.69 4.08 3.75
C ALA A 185 -20.99 4.06 2.93
N LEU A 186 -22.13 4.33 3.58
CA LEU A 186 -23.42 4.42 2.92
C LEU A 186 -23.48 5.57 1.91
N THR A 187 -22.90 6.74 2.24
CA THR A 187 -22.79 7.88 1.33
C THR A 187 -21.95 7.51 0.09
N LEU A 188 -20.78 6.92 0.30
CA LEU A 188 -19.89 6.48 -0.79
C LEU A 188 -20.58 5.45 -1.70
N LEU A 189 -21.29 4.47 -1.13
CA LEU A 189 -22.00 3.47 -1.93
C LEU A 189 -23.15 4.07 -2.74
N ALA A 190 -23.81 5.12 -2.24
CA ALA A 190 -24.87 5.81 -2.98
C ALA A 190 -24.31 6.59 -4.19
N GLU A 191 -23.08 7.09 -4.10
CA GLU A 191 -22.40 7.78 -5.22
C GLU A 191 -21.85 6.81 -6.26
N VAL A 192 -21.40 5.62 -5.84
CA VAL A 192 -20.68 4.66 -6.69
C VAL A 192 -21.62 3.65 -7.36
N LEU A 193 -22.70 3.26 -6.69
CA LEU A 193 -23.68 2.34 -7.27
C LEU A 193 -24.60 3.12 -8.21
N PRO A 194 -24.88 2.60 -9.43
CA PRO A 194 -25.90 3.20 -10.26
C PRO A 194 -27.23 3.18 -9.49
N GLU A 195 -27.99 4.28 -9.54
CA GLU A 195 -29.38 4.29 -9.08
C GLU A 195 -30.06 3.06 -9.67
N GLU A 196 -30.70 2.24 -8.83
CA GLU A 196 -31.52 1.13 -9.31
C GLU A 196 -32.56 1.72 -10.27
N GLN A 197 -32.29 1.66 -11.58
CA GLN A 197 -33.32 1.86 -12.59
C GLN A 197 -34.39 0.82 -12.32
N ASP A 198 -35.52 1.29 -11.81
CA ASP A 198 -36.86 0.73 -11.93
C ASP A 198 -36.88 -0.64 -12.62
N ARG A 199 -36.60 -1.70 -11.86
CA ARG A 199 -37.10 -3.05 -12.18
C ARG A 199 -38.52 -3.22 -11.62
N GLY A 200 -39.30 -2.16 -11.71
CA GLY A 200 -40.75 -2.14 -11.55
C GLY A 200 -41.42 -2.03 -12.92
N TYR A 201 -41.96 -3.13 -13.40
CA TYR A 201 -42.94 -3.24 -14.49
C TYR A 201 -42.48 -2.98 -15.94
N LEU A 202 -42.13 -4.07 -16.63
CA LEU A 202 -42.69 -4.40 -17.95
C LEU A 202 -43.06 -5.88 -18.00
#